data_AF-A0A7J6JFQ5-F1
#
_entry.id   AF-A0A7J6JFQ5-F1
#
_cell.length_a   1.000
_cell.length_b   1.000
_cell.length_c   1.000
_cell.angle_alpha   90.00
_cell.angle_beta   90.00
_cell.angle_gamma   90.00
#
_symmetry.space_group_name_H-M   'P 1'
#
loop_
_entity.id
_entity.type
_entity.pdbx_description
1 polymer ?
#
loop_
_entity_poly.entity_id
_entity_poly.type
_entity_poly.pdbx_seq_one_letter_code
_entity_poly.pdbx_strand_id
1 'polypeptide(L)'
;MATPPVVNFITGNANKLREVKAILEPAIVLQSQAIDLDEVQGTVEEVTIAKCRKAADTVQGPVLVEDTCLCFKALNDLPGPYIKWFMQSIGHQVLFQGRTRGKIVPPRGPTDFGWDAIFEYDGQTYAEMDKTAKNRISHRGLALKKLQEWFAQKAD
;
A
#
# COMPACT_ATOMS: atom_id res chain seq x y z
N MET A 1 -15.00 13.23 -41.57
CA MET A 1 -14.98 13.64 -40.14
C MET A 1 -13.71 14.44 -39.91
N ALA A 2 -13.74 15.46 -39.05
CA ALA A 2 -12.53 16.20 -38.69
C ALA A 2 -11.52 15.28 -38.02
N THR A 3 -10.22 15.49 -38.28
CA THR A 3 -9.15 14.77 -37.59
C THR A 3 -9.26 15.03 -36.08
N PRO A 4 -9.22 14.00 -35.22
CA PRO A 4 -9.25 14.20 -33.78
C PRO A 4 -8.09 15.08 -33.31
N PRO A 5 -8.29 15.97 -32.33
CA PRO A 5 -7.19 16.71 -31.74
C PRO A 5 -6.21 15.75 -31.05
N VAL A 6 -4.92 16.10 -31.10
CA VAL A 6 -3.84 15.36 -30.43
C VAL A 6 -3.39 16.17 -29.22
N VAL A 7 -3.29 15.53 -28.06
CA VAL A 7 -2.81 16.16 -26.82
C VAL A 7 -1.68 15.33 -26.23
N ASN A 8 -0.62 16.01 -25.76
CA ASN A 8 0.48 15.35 -25.08
C ASN A 8 0.09 15.05 -23.63
N PHE A 9 -0.07 13.78 -23.28
CA PHE A 9 -0.36 13.37 -21.91
C PHE A 9 0.93 13.10 -21.17
N ILE A 10 1.20 13.90 -20.14
CA ILE A 10 2.48 13.87 -19.42
C ILE A 10 2.34 12.99 -18.18
N THR A 11 2.84 11.77 -18.28
CA THR A 11 2.79 10.78 -17.20
C THR A 11 3.90 9.74 -17.35
N GLY A 12 4.50 9.35 -16.23
CA GLY A 12 5.34 8.15 -16.13
C GLY A 12 4.56 6.90 -15.73
N ASN A 13 3.25 7.02 -15.44
CA ASN A 13 2.43 5.92 -14.93
C ASN A 13 1.61 5.27 -16.04
N ALA A 14 1.97 4.03 -16.39
CA ALA A 14 1.31 3.25 -17.44
C ALA A 14 -0.16 2.92 -17.13
N ASN A 15 -0.56 2.83 -15.86
CA ASN A 15 -1.96 2.61 -15.49
C ASN A 15 -2.79 3.87 -15.72
N LYS A 16 -2.27 5.05 -15.34
CA LYS A 16 -2.91 6.34 -15.66
C LYS A 16 -3.10 6.50 -17.17
N LEU A 17 -2.06 6.20 -17.95
CA LEU A 17 -2.17 6.25 -19.42
C LEU A 17 -3.29 5.35 -19.95
N ARG A 18 -3.40 4.11 -19.43
CA ARG A 18 -4.44 3.16 -19.83
C ARG A 18 -5.83 3.70 -19.52
N GLU A 19 -6.03 4.22 -18.30
CA GLU A 19 -7.32 4.74 -17.84
C GLU A 19 -7.74 5.99 -18.63
N VAL A 20 -6.85 6.97 -18.77
CA VAL A 20 -7.15 8.22 -19.49
C VAL A 20 -7.39 7.96 -20.98
N LYS A 21 -6.65 7.02 -21.61
CA LYS A 21 -6.92 6.58 -22.99
C LYS A 21 -8.31 5.98 -23.14
N ALA A 22 -8.72 5.11 -22.22
CA ALA A 22 -10.04 4.47 -22.26
C ALA A 22 -11.19 5.49 -22.16
N ILE A 23 -10.95 6.66 -21.57
CA ILE A 23 -11.94 7.73 -21.39
C ILE A 23 -11.96 8.69 -22.59
N LEU A 24 -10.79 9.08 -23.11
CA LEU A 24 -10.68 10.15 -24.11
C LEU A 24 -10.60 9.67 -25.56
N GLU A 25 -10.05 8.48 -25.82
CA GLU A 25 -9.96 7.95 -27.19
C GLU A 25 -11.28 7.28 -27.59
N PRO A 26 -11.73 7.45 -28.87
CA PRO A 26 -11.02 8.07 -29.98
C PRO A 26 -11.27 9.58 -30.16
N ALA A 27 -12.02 10.22 -29.25
CA ALA A 27 -12.41 11.63 -29.40
C ALA A 27 -11.22 12.61 -29.33
N ILE A 28 -10.23 12.30 -28.50
CA ILE A 28 -8.94 13.01 -28.39
C ILE A 28 -7.83 11.96 -28.40
N VAL A 29 -6.87 12.09 -29.30
CA VAL A 29 -5.74 11.16 -29.41
C VAL A 29 -4.66 11.56 -28.41
N LEU A 30 -4.22 10.62 -27.58
CA LEU A 30 -3.21 10.89 -26.55
C LEU A 30 -1.82 10.46 -27.01
N GLN A 31 -0.91 11.43 -27.08
CA GLN A 31 0.52 11.18 -27.22
C GLN A 31 1.16 11.15 -25.83
N SER A 32 1.52 9.96 -25.34
CA SER A 32 2.15 9.83 -24.02
C SER A 32 3.59 10.31 -24.05
N GLN A 33 3.98 11.12 -23.06
CA GLN A 33 5.38 11.49 -22.82
C GLN A 33 5.69 11.37 -21.32
N ALA A 34 6.81 10.72 -20.99
CA ALA A 34 7.31 10.66 -19.63
C ALA A 34 8.35 11.77 -19.45
N ILE A 35 7.91 12.92 -18.95
CA ILE A 35 8.78 14.06 -18.63
C ILE A 35 8.96 14.08 -17.12
N ASP A 36 10.20 14.16 -16.67
CA ASP A 36 10.52 14.38 -15.26
C ASP A 36 10.25 15.84 -14.91
N LEU A 37 9.27 16.08 -14.04
CA LEU A 37 8.82 17.40 -13.63
C LEU A 37 8.87 17.46 -12.11
N ASP A 38 9.55 18.44 -11.53
CA ASP A 38 9.55 18.54 -10.06
C ASP A 38 8.14 18.80 -9.54
N GLU A 39 7.67 17.90 -8.67
CA GLU A 39 6.43 18.03 -7.92
C GLU A 39 6.64 19.07 -6.82
N VAL A 40 6.05 20.26 -7.01
CA VAL A 40 6.03 21.30 -5.97
C VAL A 40 5.13 20.87 -4.81
N GLN A 41 5.30 21.48 -3.64
CA GLN A 41 4.39 21.30 -2.52
C GLN A 41 3.32 22.40 -2.54
N GLY A 42 2.10 22.05 -2.15
CA GLY A 42 0.96 22.97 -2.16
C GLY A 42 -0.37 22.23 -2.09
N THR A 43 -1.44 22.95 -2.40
CA THR A 43 -2.74 22.34 -2.64
C THR A 43 -2.70 21.49 -3.92
N VAL A 44 -3.69 20.61 -4.09
CA VAL A 44 -3.82 19.82 -5.32
C VAL A 44 -3.83 20.70 -6.57
N GLU A 45 -4.49 21.85 -6.49
CA GLU A 45 -4.60 22.82 -7.57
C GLU A 45 -3.24 23.47 -7.88
N GLU A 46 -2.51 23.90 -6.86
CA GLU A 46 -1.17 24.48 -7.02
C GLU A 46 -0.18 23.49 -7.64
N VAL A 47 -0.18 22.25 -7.15
CA VAL A 47 0.66 21.16 -7.69
C VAL A 47 0.32 20.90 -9.14
N THR A 48 -0.97 20.75 -9.46
CA THR A 48 -1.43 20.43 -10.82
C THR A 48 -1.12 21.57 -11.80
N ILE A 49 -1.35 22.83 -11.40
CA ILE A 49 -1.07 24.01 -12.23
C ILE A 49 0.43 24.14 -12.49
N ALA A 50 1.27 23.98 -11.47
CA ALA A 50 2.73 24.05 -11.63
C ALA A 50 3.25 22.96 -12.56
N LYS A 51 2.75 21.72 -12.41
CA LYS A 51 3.07 20.59 -13.29
C LYS A 51 2.65 20.86 -14.73
N CYS A 52 1.44 21.36 -14.93
CA CYS A 52 0.91 21.70 -16.27
C CYS A 52 1.76 22.78 -16.96
N ARG A 53 2.12 23.84 -16.23
CA ARG A 53 2.96 24.93 -16.75
C ARG A 53 4.34 24.40 -17.18
N LYS A 54 5.03 23.67 -16.31
CA LYS A 54 6.35 23.09 -16.64
C LYS A 54 6.28 22.11 -17.82
N ALA A 55 5.21 21.31 -17.90
CA ALA A 55 4.94 20.44 -19.05
C ALA A 55 4.78 21.25 -20.35
N ALA A 56 3.97 22.32 -20.32
CA ALA A 56 3.73 23.17 -21.48
C ALA A 56 5.02 23.85 -21.96
N ASP A 57 5.84 24.35 -21.03
CA ASP A 57 7.13 24.99 -21.33
C ASP A 57 8.10 24.01 -22.00
N THR A 58 8.07 22.73 -21.59
CA THR A 58 8.96 21.68 -22.12
C THR A 58 8.49 21.17 -23.49
N VAL A 59 7.18 20.93 -23.65
CA VAL A 59 6.60 20.33 -24.86
C VAL A 59 6.39 21.36 -25.97
N GLN A 60 6.20 22.63 -25.61
CA GLN A 60 5.86 23.72 -26.53
C GLN A 60 4.61 23.40 -27.39
N GLY A 61 3.58 22.84 -26.74
CA GLY A 61 2.33 22.44 -27.40
C GLY A 61 1.23 22.08 -26.41
N PRO A 62 0.07 21.59 -26.89
CA PRO A 62 -1.04 21.17 -26.04
C PRO A 62 -0.60 20.04 -25.10
N VAL A 63 -0.76 20.26 -23.80
CA VAL A 63 -0.43 19.29 -22.74
C VAL A 63 -1.65 19.00 -21.88
N LEU A 64 -1.70 17.76 -21.39
CA LEU A 64 -2.59 17.30 -20.35
C LEU A 64 -1.72 16.71 -19.24
N VAL A 65 -1.97 17.15 -18.01
CA VAL A 65 -1.41 16.56 -16.80
C VAL A 65 -2.54 16.08 -15.91
N GLU A 66 -2.24 15.14 -15.01
CA GLU A 66 -3.20 14.64 -14.05
C GLU A 66 -2.50 14.35 -12.71
N ASP A 67 -3.12 14.80 -11.62
CA ASP A 67 -2.76 14.46 -10.25
C ASP A 67 -3.94 13.80 -9.53
N THR A 68 -3.62 12.80 -8.71
CA THR A 68 -4.59 11.98 -8.00
C THR A 68 -4.31 12.08 -6.51
N CYS A 69 -5.33 12.41 -5.73
CA CYS A 69 -5.19 12.65 -4.30
C CYS A 69 -6.05 11.70 -3.48
N LEU A 70 -5.62 11.43 -2.25
CA LEU A 70 -6.43 10.74 -1.25
C LEU A 70 -6.53 11.62 -0.01
N CYS A 71 -7.76 12.02 0.35
CA CYS A 71 -8.00 13.02 1.39
C CYS A 71 -8.73 12.39 2.58
N PHE A 72 -8.10 12.39 3.76
CA PHE A 72 -8.72 11.91 4.99
C PHE A 72 -9.29 13.09 5.79
N LYS A 73 -10.61 13.10 6.01
CA LYS A 73 -11.27 14.19 6.75
C LYS A 73 -10.75 14.37 8.17
N ALA A 74 -10.39 13.26 8.84
CA ALA A 74 -9.80 13.29 10.17
C ALA A 74 -8.39 13.94 10.22
N LEU A 75 -7.72 14.04 9.06
CA LEU A 75 -6.39 14.66 8.93
C LEU A 75 -6.45 15.98 8.15
N ASN A 76 -7.60 16.66 8.16
CA ASN A 76 -7.81 17.89 7.39
C ASN A 76 -7.41 17.74 5.91
N ASP A 77 -7.90 16.66 5.27
CA ASP A 77 -7.70 16.31 3.86
C ASP A 77 -6.27 15.87 3.47
N LEU A 78 -5.35 15.71 4.43
CA LEU A 78 -4.10 14.98 4.22
C LEU A 78 -4.34 13.47 4.03
N PRO A 79 -3.42 12.73 3.36
CA PRO A 79 -2.17 13.21 2.75
C PRO A 79 -2.36 14.01 1.45
N GLY A 80 -3.57 14.04 0.86
CA GLY A 80 -3.86 14.84 -0.32
C GLY A 80 -2.95 14.49 -1.51
N PRO A 81 -2.24 15.47 -2.10
CA PRO A 81 -1.33 15.22 -3.22
C PRO A 81 -0.09 14.39 -2.83
N TYR A 82 0.18 14.24 -1.52
CA TYR A 82 1.34 13.52 -1.01
C TYR A 82 1.11 12.01 -0.85
N ILE A 83 -0.05 11.49 -1.31
CA ILE A 83 -0.43 10.09 -1.09
C ILE A 83 0.63 9.09 -1.57
N LYS A 84 1.34 9.37 -2.67
CA LYS A 84 2.45 8.52 -3.16
C LYS A 84 3.50 8.29 -2.06
N TRP A 85 3.98 9.38 -1.46
CA TRP A 85 4.99 9.36 -0.42
C TRP A 85 4.45 8.77 0.89
N PHE A 86 3.21 9.11 1.21
CA PHE A 86 2.52 8.56 2.37
C PHE A 86 2.46 7.02 2.28
N MET A 87 1.98 6.47 1.16
CA MET A 87 1.89 5.01 0.96
C MET A 87 3.26 4.33 0.89
N GLN A 88 4.29 4.99 0.33
CA GLN A 88 5.65 4.44 0.36
C GLN A 88 6.22 4.36 1.78
N SER A 89 5.89 5.32 2.64
CA SER A 89 6.37 5.37 4.01
C SER A 89 5.60 4.43 4.96
N ILE A 90 4.28 4.47 4.93
CA ILE A 90 3.44 3.70 5.86
C ILE A 90 2.99 2.33 5.31
N GLY A 91 3.10 2.13 4.00
CA GLY A 91 2.60 0.94 3.32
C GLY A 91 1.07 0.91 3.18
N HIS A 92 0.58 -0.12 2.50
CA HIS A 92 -0.86 -0.36 2.36
C HIS A 92 -1.43 -1.17 3.53
N GLN A 93 -0.63 -2.09 4.08
CA GLN A 93 -0.97 -3.03 5.14
C GLN A 93 0.32 -3.52 5.80
N VAL A 94 0.31 -3.76 7.11
CA VAL A 94 1.42 -4.45 7.82
C VAL A 94 0.92 -5.80 8.31
N LEU A 95 1.51 -6.89 7.81
CA LEU A 95 1.15 -8.24 8.17
C LEU A 95 2.16 -8.83 9.17
N PHE A 96 1.68 -9.21 10.35
CA PHE A 96 2.49 -9.91 11.35
C PHE A 96 2.10 -11.38 11.39
N GLN A 97 3.00 -12.25 10.91
CA GLN A 97 2.77 -13.69 10.90
C GLN A 97 3.71 -14.41 11.87
N GLY A 98 3.13 -15.24 12.74
CA GLY A 98 3.83 -16.23 13.52
C GLY A 98 3.46 -17.63 13.04
N ARG A 99 4.43 -18.53 13.02
CA ARG A 99 4.25 -19.94 12.66
C ARG A 99 5.02 -20.78 13.67
N THR A 100 4.42 -21.87 14.10
CA THR A 100 5.08 -22.88 14.92
C THR A 100 5.01 -24.20 14.17
N ARG A 101 6.17 -24.80 13.90
CA ARG A 101 6.24 -26.12 13.28
C ARG A 101 6.16 -27.17 14.37
N GLY A 102 5.31 -28.17 14.19
CA GLY A 102 5.07 -29.24 15.15
C GLY A 102 4.64 -30.52 14.46
N LYS A 103 4.16 -31.47 15.25
CA LYS A 103 3.64 -32.76 14.77
C LYS A 103 2.20 -32.94 15.21
N ILE A 104 1.42 -33.66 14.41
CA ILE A 104 0.11 -34.14 14.86
C ILE A 104 0.32 -35.46 15.59
N VAL A 105 -0.25 -35.58 16.78
CA VAL A 105 -0.11 -36.73 17.66
C VAL A 105 -1.47 -37.14 18.23
N PRO A 106 -1.62 -38.38 18.75
CA PRO A 106 -2.79 -38.74 19.55
C PRO A 106 -3.00 -37.74 20.70
N PRO A 107 -4.26 -37.46 21.09
CA PRO A 107 -4.56 -36.39 22.03
C PRO A 107 -3.92 -36.62 23.40
N ARG A 108 -3.24 -35.60 23.94
CA ARG A 108 -2.71 -35.57 25.32
C ARG A 108 -2.98 -34.22 25.97
N GLY A 109 -3.24 -34.21 27.28
CA GLY A 109 -3.62 -33.02 28.05
C GLY A 109 -5.12 -32.69 28.00
N PRO A 110 -5.54 -31.56 28.60
CA PRO A 110 -6.93 -31.09 28.55
C PRO A 110 -7.45 -30.85 27.12
N THR A 111 -8.69 -31.23 26.85
CA THR A 111 -9.33 -31.10 25.53
C THR A 111 -10.35 -29.96 25.49
N ASP A 112 -10.22 -28.98 26.38
CA ASP A 112 -11.12 -27.84 26.53
C ASP A 112 -10.86 -26.73 25.48
N PHE A 113 -9.67 -26.70 24.87
CA PHE A 113 -9.30 -25.68 23.89
C PHE A 113 -8.92 -26.25 22.50
N GLY A 114 -9.94 -26.61 21.73
CA GLY A 114 -9.81 -26.93 20.32
C GLY A 114 -8.83 -28.06 20.03
N TRP A 115 -7.86 -27.81 19.14
CA TRP A 115 -6.90 -28.80 18.65
C TRP A 115 -5.59 -28.85 19.45
N ASP A 116 -5.47 -28.10 20.54
CA ASP A 116 -4.23 -28.01 21.32
C ASP A 116 -3.71 -29.39 21.78
N ALA A 117 -4.62 -30.30 22.12
CA ALA A 117 -4.27 -31.64 22.61
C ALA A 117 -3.63 -32.54 21.54
N ILE A 118 -3.76 -32.22 20.25
CA ILE A 118 -3.24 -33.05 19.14
C ILE A 118 -2.04 -32.41 18.43
N PHE A 119 -1.64 -31.19 18.78
CA PHE A 119 -0.49 -30.51 18.19
C PHE A 119 0.69 -30.51 19.15
N GLU A 120 1.75 -31.24 18.81
CA GLU A 120 2.99 -31.36 19.58
C GLU A 120 4.05 -30.38 19.11
N TYR A 121 4.64 -29.66 20.05
CA TYR A 121 5.87 -28.91 19.89
C TYR A 121 6.89 -29.37 20.93
N ASP A 122 8.04 -29.85 20.46
CA ASP A 122 9.17 -30.26 21.30
C ASP A 122 8.80 -31.26 22.42
N GLY A 123 8.08 -32.32 22.05
CA GLY A 123 7.71 -33.42 22.94
C GLY A 123 6.48 -33.17 23.83
N GLN A 124 5.88 -31.97 23.81
CA GLN A 124 4.65 -31.66 24.55
C GLN A 124 3.56 -31.16 23.61
N THR A 125 2.31 -31.56 23.85
CA THR A 125 1.17 -30.95 23.17
C THR A 125 0.92 -29.54 23.70
N TYR A 126 0.27 -28.68 22.93
CA TYR A 126 -0.10 -27.35 23.42
C TYR A 126 -1.02 -27.38 24.63
N ALA A 127 -1.81 -28.45 24.79
CA ALA A 127 -2.67 -28.63 25.96
C ALA A 127 -1.86 -29.01 27.22
N GLU A 128 -0.73 -29.70 27.06
CA GLU A 128 0.17 -30.06 28.17
C GLU A 128 0.99 -28.85 28.68
N MET A 129 1.10 -27.78 27.89
CA MET A 129 1.94 -26.62 28.22
C MET A 129 1.25 -25.61 29.14
N ASP A 130 2.02 -25.03 30.06
CA ASP A 130 1.61 -23.79 30.74
C ASP A 130 1.35 -22.66 29.73
N LYS A 131 0.33 -21.86 29.99
CA LYS A 131 -0.12 -20.77 29.11
C LYS A 131 1.00 -19.78 28.80
N THR A 132 1.84 -19.45 29.77
CA THR A 132 2.95 -18.51 29.59
C THR A 132 4.03 -19.11 28.69
N ALA A 133 4.34 -20.39 28.90
CA ALA A 133 5.29 -21.12 28.05
C ALA A 133 4.79 -21.22 26.61
N LYS A 134 3.52 -21.61 26.41
CA LYS A 134 2.86 -21.67 25.10
C LYS A 134 2.88 -20.30 24.40
N ASN A 135 2.56 -19.21 25.12
CA ASN A 135 2.54 -17.88 24.54
C ASN A 135 3.90 -17.45 23.98
N ARG A 136 5.03 -17.93 24.53
CA ARG A 136 6.37 -17.62 23.99
C ARG A 136 6.66 -18.28 22.64
N ILE A 137 6.07 -19.44 22.36
CA ILE A 137 6.39 -20.25 21.18
C ILE A 137 5.24 -20.36 20.17
N SER A 138 4.02 -19.99 20.57
CA SER A 138 2.84 -20.17 19.75
C SER A 138 2.82 -19.22 18.56
N HIS A 139 2.21 -19.67 17.47
CA HIS A 139 2.00 -18.87 16.27
C HIS A 139 1.34 -17.52 16.58
N ARG A 140 0.40 -17.48 17.54
CA ARG A 140 -0.22 -16.24 18.00
C ARG A 140 0.78 -15.35 18.73
N GLY A 141 1.50 -15.88 19.70
CA GLY A 141 2.49 -15.10 20.47
C GLY A 141 3.62 -14.56 19.61
N LEU A 142 4.13 -15.36 18.67
CA LEU A 142 5.16 -14.93 17.70
C LEU A 142 4.65 -13.83 16.77
N ALA A 143 3.39 -13.88 16.32
CA ALA A 143 2.79 -12.82 15.53
C ALA A 143 2.68 -11.51 16.33
N LEU A 144 2.17 -11.58 17.55
CA LEU A 144 1.97 -10.41 18.41
C LEU A 144 3.28 -9.81 18.89
N LYS A 145 4.34 -10.61 19.09
CA LYS A 145 5.68 -10.09 19.40
C LYS A 145 6.20 -9.19 18.29
N LYS A 146 6.04 -9.59 17.02
CA LYS A 146 6.44 -8.76 15.86
C LYS A 146 5.64 -7.46 15.78
N LEU A 147 4.35 -7.51 16.15
CA LEU A 147 3.52 -6.31 16.26
C LEU A 147 4.05 -5.35 17.35
N GLN A 148 4.41 -5.89 18.52
CA GLN A 148 5.00 -5.09 19.61
C GLN A 148 6.32 -4.44 19.18
N GLU A 149 7.22 -5.20 18.55
CA GLU A 149 8.50 -4.71 18.04
C GLU A 149 8.31 -3.61 16.99
N TRP A 150 7.34 -3.76 16.09
CA TRP A 150 7.04 -2.75 15.08
C TRP A 150 6.56 -1.44 15.69
N PHE A 151 5.68 -1.48 16.71
CA PHE A 151 5.27 -0.27 17.41
C PHE A 151 6.42 0.38 18.19
N ALA A 152 7.29 -0.41 18.82
CA ALA A 152 8.45 0.11 19.54
C ALA A 152 9.44 0.84 18.60
N GLN A 153 9.64 0.33 17.38
CA GLN A 153 10.53 0.94 16.39
C GLN A 153 9.96 2.20 15.71
N LYS A 154 8.64 2.43 15.83
CA LYS A 154 7.93 3.58 15.24
C LYS A 154 7.62 4.68 16.26
N ALA A 155 8.07 4.51 17.51
CA ALA A 155 7.87 5.47 18.60
C ALA A 155 8.96 6.55 18.67
N ASP A 156 9.96 6.50 17.77
CA ASP A 156 11.00 7.53 17.58
C ASP A 156 10.68 8.43 16.37
#